data_AF-A0AAD0U7H2-F1
#
_entry.id   AF-A0AAD0U7H2-F1
#
_cell.length_a   1.000
_cell.length_b   1.000
_cell.length_c   1.000
_cell.angle_alpha   90.00
_cell.angle_beta   90.00
_cell.angle_gamma   90.00
#
_symmetry.space_group_name_H-M   'P 1'
#
loop_
_entity.id
_entity.type
_entity.pdbx_description
1 polymer ?
#
loop_
_entity_poly.entity_id
_entity_poly.type
_entity_poly.pdbx_seq_one_letter_code
_entity_poly.pdbx_strand_id
1 'polypeptide(L)'
;MIYEELIAKAVKGRTVNSLAKEWGIPQKTLDNYVKGTRTPDFHTALILVRETGLSAEKVLMVLAEHEANRKLTKRDLSAITDKFSPSFEALLRLANTCWNHLQRVAQ
;
A
#
# COMPACT_ATOMS: atom_id res chain seq x y z
N MET A 1 17.64 -4.18 9.23
CA MET A 1 16.51 -3.42 9.81
C MET A 1 15.46 -3.34 8.74
N ILE A 2 14.27 -3.86 9.00
CA ILE A 2 13.15 -3.81 8.03
C ILE A 2 12.27 -2.57 8.29
N TYR A 3 11.42 -2.22 7.32
CA TYR A 3 10.57 -1.02 7.40
C TYR A 3 9.66 -1.01 8.65
N GLU A 4 9.11 -2.16 9.03
CA GLU A 4 8.25 -2.32 10.20
C GLU A 4 8.99 -1.97 11.50
N GLU A 5 10.25 -2.38 11.62
CA GLU A 5 11.11 -2.06 12.77
C GLU A 5 11.43 -0.56 12.83
N LEU A 6 11.70 0.06 11.67
CA LEU A 6 11.93 1.51 11.58
C LEU A 6 10.71 2.29 12.08
N ILE A 7 9.52 1.92 11.61
CA ILE A 7 8.26 2.56 12.01
C ILE A 7 7.97 2.30 13.48
N ALA A 8 8.10 1.06 13.96
CA ALA A 8 7.89 0.73 15.36
C ALA A 8 8.81 1.56 16.28
N LYS A 9 10.08 1.72 15.87
CA LYS A 9 11.07 2.54 16.59
C LYS A 9 10.73 4.03 16.58
N ALA A 10 10.18 4.55 15.48
CA ALA A 10 9.77 5.96 15.40
C ALA A 10 8.50 6.23 16.22
N VAL A 11 7.53 5.31 16.19
CA VAL A 11 6.24 5.46 16.87
C VAL A 11 6.37 5.33 18.39
N LYS A 12 7.29 4.48 18.89
CA LYS A 12 7.57 4.30 20.33
C LYS A 12 6.31 3.93 21.14
N GLY A 13 5.35 3.23 20.53
CA GLY A 13 4.07 2.87 21.15
C GLY A 13 3.06 4.02 21.29
N ARG A 14 3.34 5.22 20.76
CA ARG A 14 2.38 6.33 20.71
C ARG A 14 1.22 6.01 19.75
N THR A 15 0.05 6.58 20.01
CA THR A 15 -1.10 6.42 19.11
C THR A 15 -0.89 7.19 17.82
N VAL A 16 -1.39 6.64 16.70
CA VAL A 16 -1.33 7.27 15.37
C VAL A 16 -1.98 8.67 15.39
N ASN A 17 -3.06 8.86 16.15
CA ASN A 17 -3.72 10.16 16.26
C ASN A 17 -2.82 11.22 16.94
N SER A 18 -2.16 10.85 18.04
CA SER A 18 -1.23 11.75 18.73
C SER A 18 -0.07 12.14 17.83
N LEU A 19 0.54 11.16 17.17
CA LEU A 19 1.67 11.38 16.26
C LEU A 19 1.29 12.19 15.03
N ALA A 20 0.11 11.97 14.47
CA ALA A 20 -0.38 12.72 13.32
C ALA A 20 -0.43 14.23 13.64
N LYS A 21 -0.91 14.59 14.84
CA LYS A 21 -0.95 15.97 15.30
C LYS A 21 0.45 16.54 15.56
N GLU A 22 1.32 15.75 16.21
CA GLU A 22 2.68 16.14 16.54
C GLU A 22 3.55 16.37 15.29
N TRP A 23 3.43 15.49 14.31
CA TRP A 23 4.23 15.51 13.08
C TRP A 23 3.60 16.37 11.97
N GLY A 24 2.39 16.91 12.19
CA GLY A 24 1.67 17.70 11.19
C GLY A 24 1.24 16.89 9.96
N ILE A 25 1.10 15.57 10.10
CA ILE A 25 0.75 14.65 9.01
C ILE A 25 -0.73 14.29 9.13
N PRO A 26 -1.51 14.28 8.02
CA PRO A 26 -2.88 13.80 8.07
C PRO A 26 -2.95 12.38 8.65
N GLN A 27 -3.87 12.14 9.58
CA GLN A 27 -3.95 10.87 10.32
C GLN A 27 -4.04 9.66 9.38
N LYS A 28 -4.82 9.75 8.30
CA LYS A 28 -4.93 8.68 7.29
C LYS A 28 -3.62 8.42 6.55
N THR A 29 -2.84 9.46 6.30
CA THR A 29 -1.52 9.34 5.67
C THR A 29 -0.55 8.63 6.60
N LEU A 30 -0.50 9.03 7.87
CA LEU A 30 0.33 8.37 8.86
C LEU A 30 -0.09 6.92 9.10
N ASP A 31 -1.38 6.63 9.14
CA ASP A 31 -1.90 5.26 9.25
C ASP A 31 -1.45 4.37 8.08
N ASN A 32 -1.45 4.90 6.85
CA ASN A 32 -0.93 4.19 5.68
C ASN A 32 0.58 3.94 5.77
N TYR A 33 1.35 4.87 6.35
CA TYR A 33 2.78 4.67 6.60
C TYR A 33 2.98 3.58 7.64
N VAL A 34 2.22 3.60 8.74
CA VAL A 34 2.33 2.58 9.79
C VAL A 34 1.99 1.19 9.27
N LYS A 35 0.97 1.09 8.40
CA LYS A 35 0.56 -0.17 7.77
C LYS A 35 1.45 -0.62 6.61
N GLY A 36 2.46 0.18 6.21
CA GLY A 36 3.30 -0.12 5.04
C GLY A 36 2.58 -0.05 3.69
N THR A 37 1.34 0.43 3.64
CA THR A 37 0.58 0.53 2.38
C THR A 37 1.10 1.66 1.50
N ARG A 38 1.82 2.62 2.08
CA ARG A 38 2.45 3.75 1.40
C ARG A 38 3.83 4.03 2.01
N THR A 39 4.77 4.39 1.16
CA THR A 39 6.10 4.84 1.59
C THR A 39 6.05 6.31 2.03
N PRO A 40 6.66 6.66 3.17
CA PRO A 40 6.88 8.03 3.62
C PRO A 40 7.54 8.92 2.56
N ASP A 41 7.13 10.19 2.51
CA ASP A 41 7.81 11.22 1.72
C ASP A 41 9.12 11.68 2.39
N PHE A 42 9.90 12.51 1.69
CA PHE A 42 11.18 13.00 2.21
C PHE A 42 11.04 13.82 3.50
N HIS A 43 9.93 14.56 3.65
CA HIS A 43 9.66 15.32 4.86
C HIS A 43 9.46 14.38 6.06
N THR A 44 8.61 13.38 5.89
CA THR A 44 8.34 12.34 6.90
C THR A 44 9.61 11.53 7.18
N ALA A 45 10.44 11.24 6.18
CA ALA A 45 11.73 10.56 6.37
C ALA A 45 12.66 11.33 7.33
N LEU A 46 12.71 12.67 7.23
CA LEU A 46 13.47 13.49 8.17
C LEU A 46 12.89 13.45 9.59
N ILE A 47 11.56 13.35 9.72
CA ILE A 47 10.92 13.14 11.02
C ILE A 47 11.33 11.78 11.60
N LEU A 48 11.31 10.71 10.79
CA LEU A 48 11.76 9.38 11.20
C LEU A 48 13.23 9.37 11.66
N VAL A 49 14.11 10.09 10.95
CA VAL A 49 15.52 10.28 11.36
C VAL A 49 15.61 10.88 12.75
N ARG A 50 14.88 11.99 13.00
CA ARG A 50 14.87 12.68 14.30
C ARG A 50 14.32 11.80 15.41
N GLU A 51 13.27 11.04 15.13
CA GLU A 51 12.59 10.21 16.12
C GLU A 51 13.36 8.96 16.48
N THR A 52 14.04 8.35 15.51
CA THR A 52 14.76 7.09 15.69
C THR A 52 16.22 7.28 16.10
N GLY A 53 16.78 8.48 15.89
CA GLY A 53 18.19 8.80 16.11
C GLY A 53 19.14 8.08 15.13
N LEU A 54 18.61 7.55 14.03
CA LEU A 54 19.40 6.88 13.00
C LEU A 54 19.97 7.88 12.00
N SER A 55 21.03 7.49 11.27
CA SER A 55 21.53 8.31 10.17
C SER A 55 20.52 8.43 9.04
N ALA A 56 20.52 9.58 8.35
CA ALA A 56 19.64 9.83 7.20
C ALA A 56 19.83 8.78 6.09
N GLU A 57 21.07 8.37 5.84
CA GLU A 57 21.42 7.30 4.90
C GLU A 57 20.69 5.99 5.24
N LYS A 58 20.74 5.57 6.51
CA LYS A 58 20.14 4.31 6.94
C LYS A 58 18.62 4.32 6.81
N VAL A 59 17.98 5.44 7.17
CA VAL A 59 16.53 5.59 6.99
C VAL A 59 16.18 5.58 5.51
N LEU A 60 16.94 6.29 4.68
CA LEU A 60 16.69 6.34 3.23
C LEU A 60 16.83 4.96 2.58
N MET A 61 17.86 4.18 2.93
CA MET A 61 18.06 2.83 2.43
C MET A 61 16.86 1.92 2.74
N VAL A 62 16.36 1.96 3.98
CA VAL A 62 15.18 1.15 4.37
C VAL A 62 13.92 1.58 3.61
N LEU A 63 13.71 2.89 3.42
CA LEU A 63 12.59 3.39 2.62
C LEU A 63 12.72 3.00 1.14
N ALA A 64 13.92 3.03 0.58
CA ALA A 64 14.20 2.66 -0.80
C ALA A 64 13.95 1.17 -1.04
N GLU A 65 14.43 0.30 -0.15
CA GLU A 65 14.18 -1.14 -0.20
C GLU A 65 12.68 -1.45 -0.10
N HIS A 66 11.97 -0.81 0.82
CA HIS A 66 10.52 -0.97 0.97
C HIS A 66 9.76 -0.55 -0.31
N GLU A 67 10.13 0.59 -0.91
CA GLU A 67 9.51 1.07 -2.14
C GLU A 67 9.81 0.15 -3.34
N ALA A 68 11.03 -0.37 -3.42
CA ALA A 68 11.41 -1.34 -4.45
C ALA A 68 10.58 -2.62 -4.34
N ASN A 69 10.48 -3.17 -3.13
CA ASN A 69 9.70 -4.38 -2.86
C ASN A 69 8.21 -4.18 -3.19
N ARG A 70 7.62 -3.04 -2.79
CA ARG A 70 6.22 -2.72 -3.15
C ARG A 70 5.99 -2.64 -4.66
N LYS A 71 6.93 -2.07 -5.40
CA LYS A 71 6.83 -1.97 -6.87
C LYS A 71 6.94 -3.35 -7.52
N LEU A 72 7.78 -4.23 -7.01
CA LEU A 72 7.89 -5.62 -7.48
C LEU A 72 6.58 -6.37 -7.24
N THR A 73 6.08 -6.37 -6.00
CA THR A 73 4.80 -7.04 -5.67
C THR A 73 3.64 -6.52 -6.51
N LYS A 74 3.57 -5.20 -6.76
CA LYS A 74 2.53 -4.63 -7.62
C LYS A 74 2.62 -5.11 -9.07
N ARG A 75 3.84 -5.24 -9.61
CA ARG A 75 4.06 -5.77 -10.97
C ARG A 75 3.68 -7.23 -11.08
N ASP A 76 4.05 -8.04 -10.08
CA ASP A 76 3.74 -9.46 -10.05
C ASP A 76 2.22 -9.68 -9.96
N LEU A 77 1.54 -8.92 -9.10
CA LEU A 77 0.09 -8.96 -8.99
C LEU A 77 -0.60 -8.56 -10.31
N SER A 78 -0.13 -7.51 -11.00
CA SER A 78 -0.70 -7.15 -12.31
C SER A 78 -0.50 -8.26 -13.35
N ALA A 79 0.68 -8.90 -13.36
CA ALA A 79 0.93 -10.00 -14.29
C ALA A 79 0.03 -11.22 -14.01
N ILE A 80 -0.30 -11.46 -12.74
CA ILE A 80 -1.25 -12.51 -12.35
C ILE A 80 -2.66 -12.14 -12.81
N THR A 81 -3.13 -10.91 -12.56
CA THR A 81 -4.47 -10.46 -12.97
C THR A 81 -4.65 -10.48 -14.49
N ASP A 82 -3.61 -10.14 -15.25
CA ASP A 82 -3.66 -10.15 -16.71
C ASP A 82 -3.84 -11.56 -17.26
N LYS A 83 -3.26 -12.58 -16.62
CA LYS A 83 -3.45 -13.99 -17.00
C LYS A 83 -4.88 -14.49 -16.76
N PHE A 84 -5.55 -14.00 -15.71
CA PHE A 84 -6.91 -14.40 -15.38
C PHE A 84 -8.00 -13.59 -16.10
N SER A 85 -7.65 -12.43 -16.67
CA SER A 85 -8.63 -11.55 -17.33
C SER A 85 -9.37 -12.23 -18.50
N PRO A 86 -8.71 -12.98 -19.42
CA PRO A 86 -9.41 -13.60 -20.54
C PRO A 86 -10.44 -14.67 -20.13
N SER A 87 -10.15 -15.47 -19.11
CA SER A 87 -11.08 -16.51 -18.63
C SER A 87 -12.25 -15.88 -17.87
N PHE A 88 -12.02 -14.81 -17.10
CA PHE A 88 -13.07 -14.05 -16.45
C PHE A 88 -13.99 -13.34 -17.48
N GLU A 89 -13.43 -12.73 -18.51
CA GLU A 89 -14.20 -12.12 -19.60
C GLU A 89 -15.05 -13.13 -20.36
N ALA A 90 -14.53 -14.34 -20.58
CA ALA A 90 -15.30 -15.43 -21.20
C ALA A 90 -16.53 -15.82 -20.35
N LEU A 91 -16.37 -15.90 -19.03
CA LEU A 91 -17.48 -16.17 -18.10
C LEU A 91 -18.50 -15.03 -18.10
N LEU A 92 -18.06 -13.77 -18.08
CA LEU A 92 -18.95 -12.62 -18.16
C LEU A 92 -19.75 -12.60 -19.46
N ARG A 93 -19.13 -12.95 -20.59
CA ARG A 93 -19.83 -13.09 -21.87
C ARG A 93 -20.91 -14.16 -21.80
N LEU A 94 -20.59 -15.35 -21.27
CA LEU A 94 -21.56 -16.44 -21.11
C LEU A 94 -22.73 -16.04 -20.22
N ALA A 95 -22.45 -15.44 -19.06
CA ALA A 95 -23.48 -14.97 -18.13
C ALA A 95 -24.42 -13.95 -18.79
N ASN A 96 -23.86 -12.96 -19.50
CA ASN A 96 -24.64 -11.95 -20.22
C ASN A 96 -25.49 -12.56 -21.35
N THR A 97 -24.96 -13.55 -22.09
CA THR A 97 -25.75 -14.24 -23.12
C THR A 97 -26.93 -15.00 -22.53
N CYS A 98 -26.74 -15.70 -21.40
CA CYS A 98 -27.82 -16.39 -20.70
C CYS A 98 -28.87 -15.41 -20.18
N TRP A 99 -28.44 -14.31 -19.56
CA TRP A 99 -29.34 -13.28 -19.04
C TRP A 99 -30.21 -12.65 -20.15
N ASN A 100 -29.59 -12.28 -21.28
CA ASN A 100 -30.31 -11.71 -22.42
C ASN A 100 -31.30 -12.70 -23.04
N HIS A 101 -30.99 -14.01 -23.03
CA HIS A 101 -31.92 -15.03 -23.50
C HIS A 101 -33.14 -15.15 -22.58
N LEU A 102 -32.93 -15.19 -21.27
CA LEU A 102 -34.02 -15.23 -20.28
C LEU A 102 -34.94 -14.00 -20.38
N GLN A 103 -34.37 -12.81 -20.56
CA GLN A 103 -35.17 -11.59 -20.74
C GLN A 103 -36.04 -11.61 -22.00
N ARG A 104 -35.58 -12.26 -23.08
CA ARG A 104 -36.35 -12.39 -24.33
C ARG A 104 -37.47 -13.42 -24.25
N VAL A 105 -37.31 -14.48 -23.45
CA VAL A 105 -38.34 -15.52 -23.25
C VAL A 105 -39.44 -15.06 -22.28
N ALA A 106 -39.14 -14.08 -21.42
CA ALA A 106 -40.09 -13.51 -20.47
C ALA A 106 -40.98 -12.37 -21.04
N GLN A 107 -40.83 -12.02 -22.33
CA GLN A 107 -41.67 -11.07 -23.08
C GLN A 107 -42.62 -11.83 -23.99
#